data_AF-A0A7V9AF41-F1
#
_entry.id   AF-A0A7V9AF41-F1
#
_cell.length_a   1.000
_cell.length_b   1.000
_cell.length_c   1.000
_cell.angle_alpha   90.00
_cell.angle_beta   90.00
_cell.angle_gamma   90.00
#
_symmetry.space_group_name_H-M   'P 1'
#
loop_
_entity.id
_entity.type
_entity.pdbx_description
1 polymer ?
#
loop_
_entity_poly.entity_id
_entity_poly.type
_entity_poly.pdbx_seq_one_letter_code
_entity_poly.pdbx_strand_id
1 'polypeptide(L)' 'MSKAAFIILAAGDTHESLGRVVNAFMGALEYTKEGGGEARIIFDGAGTQAAVEFSKKDHK' A
#
# COMPACT_ATOMS: atom_id res chain seq x y z
N MET A 1 -16.71 13.63 4.97
CA MET A 1 -15.69 12.80 4.28
C MET A 1 -15.56 11.47 5.00
N SER A 2 -15.66 10.36 4.27
CA SER A 2 -15.39 9.03 4.81
C SER A 2 -13.89 8.79 4.91
N LYS A 3 -13.48 8.02 5.92
CA LYS A 3 -12.09 7.67 6.19
C LYS A 3 -11.89 6.17 6.01
N ALA A 4 -10.80 5.78 5.38
CA ALA A 4 -10.42 4.38 5.18
C ALA A 4 -8.96 4.15 5.58
N ALA A 5 -8.67 2.93 6.03
CA ALA A 5 -7.32 2.46 6.27
C ALA A 5 -7.03 1.24 5.39
N PHE A 6 -5.90 1.28 4.69
CA PHE A 6 -5.37 0.17 3.90
C PHE A 6 -4.20 -0.43 4.69
N ILE A 7 -4.41 -1.62 5.27
CA ILE A 7 -3.41 -2.30 6.09
C ILE A 7 -2.67 -3.30 5.22
N ILE A 8 -1.37 -3.09 5.05
CA ILE A 8 -0.49 -3.92 4.23
C ILE A 8 0.34 -4.80 5.17
N LEU A 9 0.04 -6.09 5.13
CA LEU A 9 0.76 -7.14 5.89
C LEU A 9 1.75 -7.94 5.03
N ALA A 10 1.71 -7.76 3.72
CA ALA A 10 2.46 -8.56 2.75
C ALA A 10 3.85 -7.93 2.47
N ALA A 11 4.91 -8.73 2.45
CA ALA A 11 6.31 -8.27 2.40
C ALA A 11 6.74 -7.67 1.05
N GLY A 12 6.09 -8.07 -0.04
CA GLY A 12 6.41 -7.63 -1.40
C GLY A 12 7.58 -8.38 -2.06
N ASP A 13 8.05 -9.47 -1.43
CA ASP A 13 9.23 -10.25 -1.80
C ASP A 13 8.97 -11.33 -2.87
N THR A 14 7.71 -11.67 -3.11
CA THR A 14 7.26 -12.60 -4.16
C THR A 14 6.32 -11.89 -5.12
N HIS A 15 6.14 -12.43 -6.33
CA HIS A 15 5.23 -11.83 -7.32
C HIS A 15 3.80 -11.65 -6.78
N GLU A 16 3.28 -12.67 -6.09
CA GLU A 16 1.96 -12.61 -5.46
C GLU A 16 1.93 -11.57 -4.33
N SER A 17 2.95 -11.56 -3.46
CA SER A 17 3.00 -10.60 -2.36
C SER A 17 3.12 -9.16 -2.87
N LEU A 18 3.88 -8.92 -3.94
CA LEU A 18 4.00 -7.63 -4.59
C LEU A 18 2.64 -7.16 -5.13
N GLY A 19 1.90 -8.07 -5.80
CA GLY A 19 0.55 -7.78 -6.28
C GLY A 19 -0.39 -7.32 -5.15
N ARG A 20 -0.30 -7.91 -3.96
CA ARG A 20 -1.09 -7.49 -2.78
C ARG A 20 -0.75 -6.06 -2.35
N VAL A 21 0.54 -5.69 -2.34
CA VAL A 21 0.98 -4.33 -1.98
C VAL A 21 0.50 -3.30 -3.01
N VAL A 22 0.71 -3.58 -4.30
CA VAL A 22 0.31 -2.69 -5.40
C VAL A 22 -1.20 -2.50 -5.43
N ASN A 23 -1.99 -3.56 -5.25
CA ASN A 23 -3.45 -3.47 -5.20
C ASN A 23 -3.94 -2.58 -4.05
N ALA A 24 -3.28 -2.63 -2.89
CA ALA A 24 -3.62 -1.74 -1.77
C ALA A 24 -3.34 -0.26 -2.11
N PHE A 25 -2.25 0.04 -2.81
CA PHE A 25 -1.96 1.40 -3.27
C PHE A 25 -2.95 1.88 -4.33
N MET A 26 -3.30 1.03 -5.30
CA MET A 26 -4.28 1.37 -6.32
C MET A 26 -5.65 1.63 -5.70
N GLY A 27 -6.11 0.77 -4.79
CA GLY A 27 -7.36 0.99 -4.06
C GLY A 27 -7.36 2.29 -3.24
N ALA A 28 -6.26 2.62 -2.57
CA ALA A 28 -6.14 3.89 -1.84
C ALA A 28 -6.14 5.11 -2.78
N LEU A 29 -5.50 4.99 -3.94
CA LEU A 29 -5.46 6.03 -4.96
C LEU A 29 -6.86 6.31 -5.54
N GLU A 30 -7.58 5.25 -5.94
CA GLU A 30 -8.95 5.36 -6.46
C GLU A 30 -9.90 5.91 -5.39
N TYR A 31 -9.80 5.44 -4.15
CA TYR A 31 -10.61 5.93 -3.04
C TYR A 31 -10.45 7.43 -2.78
N THR A 32 -9.21 7.93 -2.87
CA THR A 32 -8.90 9.35 -2.63
C THR A 32 -9.23 10.23 -3.83
N LYS A 33 -8.96 9.76 -5.06
CA LYS A 33 -9.18 10.55 -6.29
C LYS A 33 -10.63 10.55 -6.77
N GLU A 34 -11.29 9.40 -6.75
CA GLU A 34 -12.64 9.22 -7.31
C GLU A 34 -13.71 9.32 -6.22
N GLY A 35 -13.43 8.72 -5.05
CA GLY A 35 -14.38 8.70 -3.93
C GLY A 35 -14.40 9.97 -3.08
N GLY A 36 -13.44 10.88 -3.25
CA GLY A 36 -13.29 12.08 -2.41
C GLY A 36 -13.08 11.78 -0.92
N GLY A 37 -12.64 10.56 -0.60
CA GLY A 37 -12.38 10.09 0.76
C GLY A 37 -10.95 10.33 1.21
N GLU A 38 -10.71 10.19 2.52
CA GLU A 38 -9.36 10.22 3.10
C GLU A 38 -8.87 8.78 3.32
N ALA A 39 -7.73 8.41 2.74
CA ALA A 39 -7.10 7.12 2.96
C ALA A 39 -5.81 7.25 3.77
N ARG A 40 -5.58 6.31 4.68
CA ARG A 40 -4.27 6.07 5.30
C ARG A 40 -3.76 4.70 4.93
N ILE A 41 -2.49 4.63 4.55
CA ILE A 41 -1.79 3.36 4.31
C ILE A 41 -1.00 3.04 5.57
N ILE A 42 -1.18 1.83 6.11
CA ILE A 42 -0.50 1.35 7.30
C ILE A 42 0.26 0.09 6.92
N PHE A 43 1.57 0.10 7.11
CA PHE A 43 2.40 -1.09 6.97
C PHE A 43 2.59 -1.71 8.35
N ASP A 44 2.34 -3.01 8.45
CA ASP A 44 2.50 -3.77 9.69
C ASP A 44 2.97 -5.19 9.39
N GLY A 45 3.51 -5.89 10.40
CA GLY A 45 4.08 -7.22 10.25
C GLY A 45 5.13 -7.26 9.14
N ALA A 46 4.99 -8.23 8.23
CA ALA A 46 5.91 -8.37 7.11
C ALA A 46 5.81 -7.20 6.10
N GLY A 47 4.69 -6.47 6.06
CA GLY A 47 4.50 -5.31 5.19
C GLY A 47 5.45 -4.15 5.49
N THR A 48 6.04 -4.10 6.68
CA THR A 48 7.10 -3.13 7.00
C THR A 48 8.33 -3.29 6.10
N GLN A 49 8.59 -4.48 5.56
CA GLN A 49 9.66 -4.72 4.59
C GLN A 49 9.38 -4.05 3.24
N ALA A 50 8.14 -4.16 2.75
CA ALA A 50 7.71 -3.48 1.52
C ALA A 50 7.88 -1.95 1.64
N ALA A 51 7.55 -1.39 2.80
CA ALA A 51 7.71 0.04 3.07
C ALA A 51 9.18 0.48 2.94
N VAL A 52 10.11 -0.29 3.51
CA VAL A 52 11.55 -0.01 3.40
C VAL A 52 12.01 -0.15 1.96
N GLU A 53 11.66 -1.25 1.29
CA GLU A 53 12.07 -1.52 -0.09
C GLU A 53 11.64 -0.42 -1.05
N PHE A 54 10.37 -0.01 -0.98
CA PHE A 54 9.80 0.94 -1.95
C PHE A 54 10.18 2.39 -1.65
N SER A 55 10.69 2.66 -0.43
CA SER A 55 11.23 3.98 -0.08
C SER A 55 12.63 4.24 -0.66
N LYS A 56 13.30 3.19 -1.17
CA LYS A 56 14.64 3.31 -1.76
C LYS A 56 14.58 4.16 -3.02
N LYS A 57 15.54 5.08 -3.18
CA LYS A 57 15.59 6.03 -4.32
C LYS A 57 15.80 5.34 -5.67
N ASP A 58 16.39 4.16 -5.64
CA ASP A 58 16.72 3.32 -6.78
C ASP A 58 15.67 2.22 -7.04
N HIS A 59 14.58 2.19 -6.27
CA HIS A 59 13.45 1.30 -6.52
C HIS A 59 12.73 1.72 -7.82
N LYS A 60 12.40 0.74 -8.68
CA LYS A 60 11.82 0.94 -10.01
C LYS A 60 10.40 0.42 -10.11
#